data_AF-A0A198UDH4-F1
#
_entry.id   AF-A0A198UDH4-F1
#
_cell.length_a   1.000
_cell.length_b   1.000
_cell.length_c   1.000
_cell.angle_alpha   90.00
_cell.angle_beta   90.00
_cell.angle_gamma   90.00
#
_symmetry.space_group_name_H-M   'P 1'
#
loop_
_entity.id
_entity.type
_entity.pdbx_description
1 polymer ?
#
loop_
_entity_poly.entity_id
_entity_poly.type
_entity_poly.pdbx_seq_one_letter_code
_entity_poly.pdbx_strand_id
1 'polypeptide(L)'
;MTNSHIEHSQAQTTDEQHIADVLLGKSVHMTEDDDDDRLPSDDEPHELDDGIKSSRFKKLQKKLRKEVSWAIRDFKMIEDGDVVMVCISGGKDSFTLLDILLFLKRIAPIHFEVVAVNLDQKQPGFPEEVLPRYLSEQGIPYYILEKDTYSIVKSVVPEGKTYCSACSRLRRGSLYGFAKQIGATKVALGHHRDDILATFFLNLFHGGSLKAMPPKLLSDDKQNILIRPLAYVAEKDIIRYANYKKFPIIPCNLCGSQENLQRAMINDMLREWDNAHPKRLASMFKALQNVAPSQLADRELFDFEHLTLDRNDDERLFEGDNIQSGVTDELDKMGLPINPLVQSFNPKFQQKSDNSDDAQKADQKDKPYKIPIINPLV
;
A
#
# COMPACT_ATOMS: atom_id res chain seq x y z
N MET A 1 57.45 4.10 4.94
CA MET A 1 56.42 3.91 5.99
C MET A 1 55.23 4.76 5.59
N THR A 2 54.25 4.11 4.98
CA THR A 2 53.09 4.70 4.30
C THR A 2 51.83 4.15 4.98
N ASN A 3 50.98 5.02 5.51
CA ASN A 3 49.69 5.36 4.90
C ASN A 3 48.82 6.09 5.92
N SER A 4 48.57 7.36 5.62
CA SER A 4 47.49 8.15 6.17
C SER A 4 46.17 7.67 5.58
N HIS A 5 45.26 7.19 6.43
CA HIS A 5 43.87 6.99 6.06
C HIS A 5 43.22 8.35 5.79
N ILE A 6 42.82 8.57 4.54
CA ILE A 6 41.93 9.66 4.15
C ILE A 6 40.51 9.09 4.26
N GLU A 7 39.79 9.47 5.31
CA GLU A 7 38.34 9.29 5.38
C GLU A 7 37.68 10.27 4.40
N HIS A 8 37.15 9.75 3.29
CA HIS A 8 36.22 10.49 2.46
C HIS A 8 34.83 10.42 3.07
N SER A 9 34.52 11.36 3.97
CA SER A 9 33.13 11.69 4.31
C SER A 9 32.50 12.36 3.08
N GLN A 10 31.69 11.61 2.33
CA GLN A 10 30.84 12.19 1.29
C GLN A 10 29.66 12.88 1.99
N ALA A 11 29.52 14.19 1.79
CA ALA A 11 28.36 14.93 2.26
C ALA A 11 27.09 14.38 1.60
N GLN A 12 26.14 13.89 2.42
CA GLN A 12 24.84 13.41 1.94
C GLN A 12 24.06 14.57 1.30
N THR A 13 23.37 14.28 0.19
CA THR A 13 22.49 15.25 -0.44
C THR A 13 21.28 15.55 0.45
N THR A 14 20.64 16.71 0.30
CA THR A 14 19.42 17.08 1.05
C THR A 14 18.31 16.03 0.93
N ASP A 15 18.22 15.37 -0.22
CA ASP A 15 17.24 14.32 -0.49
C ASP A 15 17.57 13.00 0.23
N GLU A 16 18.86 12.64 0.32
CA GLU A 16 19.31 11.48 1.09
C GLU A 16 19.09 11.68 2.59
N GLN A 17 19.36 12.89 3.09
CA GLN A 17 19.07 13.27 4.46
C GLN A 17 17.57 13.16 4.77
N HIS A 18 16.71 13.64 3.85
CA HIS A 18 15.27 13.53 4.01
C HIS A 18 14.78 12.07 4.08
N ILE A 19 15.30 11.19 3.21
CA ILE A 19 14.97 9.75 3.24
C ILE A 19 15.45 9.11 4.55
N ALA A 20 16.66 9.43 5.01
CA ALA A 20 17.19 8.93 6.28
C ALA A 20 16.30 9.37 7.47
N ASP A 21 15.83 10.61 7.47
CA ASP A 21 14.93 11.14 8.49
C ASP A 21 13.56 10.43 8.48
N VAL A 22 13.02 10.11 7.29
CA VAL A 22 11.80 9.30 7.14
C VAL A 22 11.98 7.92 7.77
N LEU A 23 13.12 7.24 7.51
CA LEU A 23 13.38 5.91 8.08
C LEU A 23 13.53 5.94 9.62
N LEU A 24 13.95 7.07 10.20
CA LEU A 24 14.03 7.26 11.66
C LEU A 24 12.69 7.57 12.34
N GLY A 25 11.60 7.70 11.57
CA GLY A 25 10.30 8.06 12.13
C GLY A 25 10.24 9.49 12.67
N LYS A 26 11.16 10.39 12.26
CA LYS A 26 11.01 11.82 12.54
C LYS A 26 9.75 12.32 11.83
N SER A 27 8.96 13.14 12.52
CA SER A 27 7.71 13.72 11.99
C SER A 27 8.02 14.53 10.72
N VAL A 28 7.82 13.89 9.58
CA VAL A 28 7.68 14.58 8.30
C VAL A 28 6.20 14.45 7.98
N HIS A 29 5.47 15.57 8.11
CA HIS A 29 4.10 15.64 7.62
C HIS A 29 4.07 15.21 6.15
N MET A 30 3.05 14.44 5.78
CA MET A 30 2.67 14.30 4.39
C MET A 30 2.31 15.71 3.89
N THR A 31 3.26 16.40 3.28
CA THR A 31 2.90 17.54 2.45
C THR A 31 2.27 16.95 1.20
N GLU A 32 0.98 17.20 1.04
CA GLU A 32 0.24 16.97 -0.21
C GLU A 32 0.76 17.89 -1.34
N ASP A 33 1.73 18.77 -1.05
CA ASP A 33 2.14 19.89 -1.89
C ASP A 33 3.42 19.71 -2.74
N ASP A 34 3.93 18.49 -2.95
CA ASP A 34 4.94 18.22 -4.00
C ASP A 34 4.31 17.69 -5.30
N ASP A 35 3.03 17.98 -5.51
CA ASP A 35 2.21 17.52 -6.64
C ASP A 35 2.52 18.30 -7.95
N ASP A 36 3.73 18.14 -8.47
CA ASP A 36 4.01 18.26 -9.91
C ASP A 36 3.92 16.87 -10.57
N ASP A 37 2.88 16.11 -10.23
CA ASP A 37 2.62 14.74 -10.72
C ASP A 37 1.93 14.75 -12.10
N ARG A 38 1.82 15.94 -12.74
CA ARG A 38 1.58 16.05 -14.19
C ARG A 38 2.87 15.75 -14.95
N LEU A 39 3.41 14.55 -14.78
CA LEU A 39 4.18 13.97 -15.87
C LEU A 39 3.19 13.84 -17.03
N PRO A 40 3.43 14.47 -18.19
CA PRO A 40 2.66 14.18 -19.39
C PRO A 40 2.61 12.66 -19.56
N SER A 41 1.47 12.13 -19.99
CA SER A 41 1.29 10.72 -20.37
C SER A 41 2.07 10.38 -21.66
N ASP A 42 3.24 10.98 -21.85
CA ASP A 42 4.14 10.71 -22.95
C ASP A 42 4.89 9.42 -22.59
N ASP A 43 4.18 8.29 -22.71
CA ASP A 43 4.75 6.94 -22.70
C ASP A 43 5.63 6.67 -23.94
N GLU A 44 5.77 7.66 -24.84
CA GLU A 44 6.62 7.62 -26.02
C GLU A 44 8.07 8.01 -25.70
N PRO A 45 9.07 7.20 -26.08
CA PRO A 45 10.48 7.54 -25.96
C PRO A 45 10.77 8.84 -26.74
N HIS A 46 11.00 9.94 -26.02
CA HIS A 46 11.45 11.17 -26.67
C HIS A 46 12.89 10.98 -27.16
N GLU A 47 13.19 11.34 -28.41
CA GLU A 47 14.51 11.19 -29.05
C GLU A 47 15.68 11.93 -28.32
N LEU A 48 15.37 12.66 -27.24
CA LEU A 48 16.30 13.45 -26.42
C LEU A 48 16.32 12.98 -24.95
N ASP A 49 15.94 11.73 -24.65
CA ASP A 49 16.00 11.21 -23.28
C ASP A 49 17.40 10.66 -22.97
N ASP A 50 18.19 11.40 -22.19
CA ASP A 50 19.54 11.03 -21.71
C ASP A 50 19.56 9.82 -20.73
N GLY A 51 18.51 9.00 -20.74
CA GLY A 51 18.34 7.81 -19.91
C GLY A 51 18.46 8.14 -18.41
N ILE A 52 19.35 7.43 -17.71
CA ILE A 52 19.59 7.58 -16.26
C ILE A 52 20.07 9.00 -15.88
N LYS A 53 20.57 9.81 -16.83
CA LYS A 53 20.99 11.19 -16.54
C LYS A 53 19.84 12.19 -16.63
N SER A 54 18.71 11.80 -17.22
CA SER A 54 17.60 12.71 -17.47
C SER A 54 16.91 13.16 -16.18
N SER A 55 16.33 14.37 -16.22
CA SER A 55 15.56 14.90 -15.09
C SER A 55 14.35 14.03 -14.76
N ARG A 56 13.71 13.46 -15.79
CA ARG A 56 12.57 12.53 -15.65
C ARG A 56 12.96 11.29 -14.85
N PHE A 57 14.09 10.67 -15.17
CA PHE A 57 14.59 9.53 -14.40
C PHE A 57 14.88 9.91 -12.94
N LYS A 58 15.53 11.05 -12.69
CA LYS A 58 15.84 11.49 -11.31
C LYS A 58 14.56 11.74 -10.50
N LYS A 59 13.54 12.38 -11.09
CA LYS A 59 12.22 12.57 -10.45
C LYS A 59 11.57 11.22 -10.13
N LEU A 60 11.54 10.28 -11.08
CA LEU A 60 10.98 8.94 -10.88
C LEU A 60 11.74 8.15 -9.81
N GLN A 61 13.06 8.15 -9.85
CA GLN A 61 13.90 7.48 -8.86
C GLN A 61 13.68 8.04 -7.45
N LYS A 62 13.58 9.37 -7.32
CA LYS A 62 13.26 10.03 -6.05
C LYS A 62 11.88 9.60 -5.54
N LYS A 63 10.86 9.60 -6.39
CA LYS A 63 9.51 9.16 -6.07
C LYS A 63 9.49 7.72 -5.53
N LEU A 64 10.08 6.78 -6.26
CA LEU A 64 10.11 5.37 -5.86
C LEU A 64 10.83 5.16 -4.51
N ARG A 65 11.97 5.81 -4.31
CA ARG A 65 12.71 5.74 -3.03
C ARG A 65 11.88 6.31 -1.88
N LYS A 66 11.16 7.42 -2.09
CA LYS A 66 10.27 8.03 -1.10
C LYS A 66 9.14 7.09 -0.71
N GLU A 67 8.42 6.54 -1.71
CA GLU A 67 7.29 5.61 -1.49
C GLU A 67 7.74 4.32 -0.77
N VAL A 68 8.88 3.75 -1.15
CA VAL A 68 9.43 2.57 -0.47
C VAL A 68 9.85 2.88 0.97
N SER A 69 10.47 4.03 1.21
CA SER A 69 10.88 4.44 2.56
C SER A 69 9.68 4.68 3.47
N TRP A 70 8.61 5.26 2.93
CA TRP A 70 7.33 5.39 3.64
C TRP A 70 6.72 4.04 3.98
N ALA A 71 6.67 3.09 3.03
CA ALA A 71 6.16 1.76 3.31
C ALA A 71 6.98 1.05 4.39
N ILE A 72 8.31 1.15 4.34
CA ILE A 72 9.20 0.58 5.35
C ILE A 72 8.91 1.18 6.73
N ARG A 73 8.75 2.50 6.82
CA ARG A 73 8.44 3.22 8.05
C ARG A 73 7.05 2.85 8.60
N ASP A 74 6.01 3.05 7.81
CA ASP A 74 4.61 2.96 8.24
C ASP A 74 4.25 1.54 8.69
N PHE A 75 4.88 0.51 8.10
CA PHE A 75 4.68 -0.89 8.49
C PHE A 75 5.84 -1.48 9.28
N LYS A 76 6.82 -0.67 9.70
CA LYS A 76 8.02 -1.07 10.45
C LYS A 76 8.67 -2.33 9.84
N MET A 77 8.99 -2.29 8.55
CA MET A 77 9.40 -3.47 7.78
C MET A 77 10.84 -3.90 8.02
N ILE A 78 11.74 -2.94 8.27
CA ILE A 78 13.18 -3.16 8.44
C ILE A 78 13.62 -2.41 9.70
N GLU A 79 14.43 -3.08 10.52
CA GLU A 79 14.95 -2.61 11.80
C GLU A 79 16.48 -2.78 11.84
N ASP A 80 17.14 -2.11 12.79
CA ASP A 80 18.59 -2.25 13.00
C ASP A 80 18.96 -3.71 13.32
N GLY A 81 20.02 -4.20 12.68
CA GLY A 81 20.49 -5.59 12.75
C GLY A 81 19.75 -6.58 11.84
N ASP A 82 18.75 -6.15 11.06
CA ASP A 82 18.01 -7.08 10.20
C ASP A 82 18.88 -7.66 9.06
N VAL A 83 18.62 -8.92 8.73
CA VAL A 83 19.10 -9.57 7.50
C VAL A 83 17.92 -9.76 6.56
N VAL A 84 17.89 -8.96 5.49
CA VAL A 84 16.79 -8.91 4.53
C VAL A 84 17.08 -9.81 3.34
N MET A 85 16.38 -10.95 3.27
CA MET A 85 16.40 -11.84 2.11
C MET A 85 15.45 -11.32 1.03
N VAL A 86 15.97 -10.81 -0.07
CA VAL A 86 15.18 -10.31 -1.21
C VAL A 86 14.93 -11.45 -2.19
N CYS A 87 13.67 -11.84 -2.38
CA CYS A 87 13.30 -12.87 -3.34
C CYS A 87 13.29 -12.33 -4.77
N ILE A 88 14.28 -12.72 -5.57
CA ILE A 88 14.43 -12.28 -6.97
C ILE A 88 13.81 -13.30 -7.92
N SER A 89 12.82 -12.89 -8.71
CA SER A 89 12.24 -13.73 -9.77
C SER A 89 12.89 -13.55 -11.13
N GLY A 90 13.71 -12.50 -11.31
CA GLY A 90 14.18 -12.03 -12.61
C GLY A 90 13.21 -11.05 -13.29
N GLY A 91 12.09 -10.71 -12.64
CA GLY A 91 11.12 -9.73 -13.12
C GLY A 91 11.45 -8.29 -12.71
N LYS A 92 10.79 -7.34 -13.40
CA LYS A 92 10.95 -5.88 -13.21
C LYS A 92 10.77 -5.43 -11.75
N ASP A 93 9.81 -6.02 -11.06
CA ASP A 93 9.43 -5.62 -9.70
C ASP A 93 10.51 -6.05 -8.71
N SER A 94 11.01 -7.28 -8.85
CA SER A 94 12.06 -7.81 -7.98
C SER A 94 13.40 -7.12 -8.15
N PHE A 95 13.77 -6.72 -9.38
CA PHE A 95 14.97 -5.92 -9.61
C PHE A 95 14.83 -4.51 -9.04
N THR A 96 13.67 -3.88 -9.23
CA THR A 96 13.40 -2.55 -8.68
C THR A 96 13.46 -2.55 -7.16
N LEU A 97 12.86 -3.55 -6.51
CA LEU A 97 12.94 -3.75 -5.07
C LEU A 97 14.40 -3.87 -4.59
N LEU A 98 15.19 -4.73 -5.25
CA LEU A 98 16.59 -4.95 -4.88
C LEU A 98 17.43 -3.68 -5.00
N ASP A 99 17.33 -2.98 -6.13
CA ASP A 99 18.09 -1.75 -6.40
C ASP A 99 17.77 -0.65 -5.37
N ILE A 100 16.49 -0.50 -5.00
CA ILE A 100 16.09 0.47 -3.98
C ILE A 100 16.57 0.05 -2.59
N LEU A 101 16.43 -1.20 -2.19
CA LEU A 101 16.90 -1.66 -0.87
C LEU A 101 18.42 -1.56 -0.72
N LEU A 102 19.19 -1.82 -1.77
CA LEU A 102 20.65 -1.62 -1.78
C LEU A 102 21.02 -0.14 -1.68
N PHE A 103 20.23 0.75 -2.28
CA PHE A 103 20.40 2.18 -2.05
C PHE A 103 20.11 2.56 -0.60
N LEU A 104 18.97 2.12 -0.05
CA LEU A 104 18.58 2.43 1.34
C LEU A 104 19.59 1.87 2.34
N LYS A 105 20.13 0.66 2.13
CA LYS A 105 21.19 0.08 2.97
C LYS A 105 22.39 1.02 3.15
N ARG A 106 22.75 1.79 2.11
CA ARG A 106 23.91 2.69 2.14
C ARG A 106 23.66 4.00 2.87
N ILE A 107 22.43 4.49 2.85
CA ILE A 107 22.08 5.83 3.37
C ILE A 107 21.29 5.78 4.68
N ALA A 108 20.70 4.63 5.00
CA ALA A 108 19.87 4.48 6.17
C ALA A 108 20.70 4.67 7.44
N PRO A 109 20.13 5.31 8.47
CA PRO A 109 20.78 5.49 9.77
C PRO A 109 20.72 4.24 10.66
N ILE A 110 20.26 3.12 10.11
CA ILE A 110 20.24 1.79 10.73
C ILE A 110 21.07 0.83 9.88
N HIS A 111 21.69 -0.15 10.51
CA HIS A 111 22.49 -1.17 9.85
C HIS A 111 21.61 -2.37 9.55
N PHE A 112 21.47 -2.74 8.28
CA PHE A 112 20.83 -3.98 7.88
C PHE A 112 21.53 -4.56 6.66
N GLU A 113 21.46 -5.88 6.52
CA GLU A 113 22.05 -6.61 5.42
C GLU A 113 21.00 -6.94 4.36
N VAL A 114 21.44 -7.02 3.10
CA VAL A 114 20.59 -7.37 1.96
C VAL A 114 21.26 -8.51 1.22
N VAL A 115 20.54 -9.61 1.04
CA VAL A 115 20.98 -10.78 0.27
C VAL A 115 19.92 -11.14 -0.76
N ALA A 116 20.33 -11.29 -2.02
CA ALA A 116 19.44 -11.71 -3.10
C ALA A 116 19.28 -13.23 -3.10
N VAL A 117 18.05 -13.73 -3.20
CA VAL A 117 17.79 -15.18 -3.28
C VAL A 117 16.85 -15.47 -4.42
N ASN A 118 17.25 -16.37 -5.31
CA ASN A 118 16.44 -16.91 -6.39
C ASN A 118 16.18 -18.40 -6.18
N LEU A 119 15.02 -18.86 -6.65
CA LEU A 119 14.73 -20.29 -6.80
C LEU A 119 14.63 -20.60 -8.29
N ASP A 120 15.65 -21.29 -8.80
CA ASP A 120 15.61 -21.92 -10.11
C ASP A 120 14.79 -23.21 -10.02
N GLN A 121 13.64 -23.19 -10.69
CA GLN A 121 12.65 -24.25 -10.67
C GLN A 121 12.92 -25.34 -11.73
N LYS A 122 14.04 -25.23 -12.46
CA LYS A 122 14.42 -26.06 -13.61
C LYS A 122 13.34 -26.11 -14.69
N GLN A 123 12.71 -24.96 -14.92
CA GLN A 123 11.76 -24.82 -16.02
C GLN A 123 12.50 -24.87 -17.37
N PRO A 124 11.95 -25.55 -18.39
CA PRO A 124 12.56 -25.58 -19.71
C PRO A 124 12.75 -24.17 -20.28
N GLY A 125 13.97 -23.88 -20.75
CA GLY A 125 14.31 -22.60 -21.39
C GLY A 125 14.57 -21.44 -20.41
N PHE A 126 14.68 -21.70 -19.10
CA PHE A 126 15.15 -20.67 -18.16
C PHE A 126 16.61 -20.29 -18.43
N PRO A 127 16.95 -19.00 -18.54
CA PRO A 127 18.32 -18.59 -18.74
C PRO A 127 19.07 -18.55 -17.39
N GLU A 128 19.57 -19.71 -16.95
CA GLU A 128 20.23 -19.90 -15.65
C GLU A 128 21.39 -18.92 -15.39
N GLU A 129 22.07 -18.47 -16.45
CA GLU A 129 23.26 -17.62 -16.38
C GLU A 129 22.97 -16.11 -16.22
N VAL A 130 21.77 -15.65 -16.60
CA VAL A 130 21.49 -14.20 -16.69
C VAL A 130 21.50 -13.53 -15.32
N LEU A 131 20.82 -14.13 -14.35
CA LEU A 131 20.69 -13.54 -13.02
C LEU A 131 22.01 -13.62 -12.21
N PRO A 132 22.71 -14.77 -12.13
CA PRO A 132 23.98 -14.87 -11.41
C PRO A 132 25.04 -13.93 -11.98
N ARG A 133 25.13 -13.81 -13.31
CA ARG A 133 26.04 -12.88 -13.98
C ARG A 133 25.76 -11.44 -13.57
N TYR A 134 24.52 -11.00 -13.70
CA TYR A 134 24.13 -9.64 -13.31
C TYR A 134 24.45 -9.36 -11.84
N LEU A 135 24.07 -10.25 -10.92
CA LEU A 135 24.31 -10.06 -9.48
C LEU A 135 25.82 -10.00 -9.16
N SER A 136 26.62 -10.85 -9.80
CA SER A 136 28.08 -10.86 -9.65
C SER A 136 28.73 -9.59 -10.19
N GLU A 137 28.33 -9.14 -11.39
CA GLU A 137 28.83 -7.90 -12.00
C GLU A 137 28.50 -6.66 -11.15
N GLN A 138 27.38 -6.68 -10.43
CA GLN A 138 26.99 -5.61 -9.51
C GLN A 138 27.59 -5.76 -8.09
N GLY A 139 28.31 -6.85 -7.81
CA GLY A 139 28.87 -7.14 -6.48
C GLY A 139 27.81 -7.38 -5.39
N ILE A 140 26.64 -7.88 -5.78
CA ILE A 140 25.52 -8.12 -4.86
C ILE A 140 25.64 -9.54 -4.29
N PRO A 141 25.65 -9.76 -2.96
CA PRO A 141 25.63 -11.10 -2.37
C PRO A 141 24.35 -11.86 -2.74
N TYR A 142 24.48 -13.12 -3.19
CA TYR A 142 23.32 -13.90 -3.62
C TYR A 142 23.42 -15.41 -3.36
N TYR A 143 22.25 -16.05 -3.34
CA TYR A 143 22.08 -17.50 -3.42
C TYR A 143 21.13 -17.87 -4.57
N ILE A 144 21.52 -18.86 -5.38
CA ILE A 144 20.63 -19.51 -6.34
C ILE A 144 20.29 -20.89 -5.79
N LEU A 145 19.03 -21.09 -5.46
CA LEU A 145 18.52 -22.39 -5.01
C LEU A 145 18.02 -23.15 -6.22
N GLU A 146 18.50 -24.37 -6.40
CA GLU A 146 18.05 -25.23 -7.49
C GLU A 146 17.11 -26.30 -6.95
N LYS A 147 15.91 -26.39 -7.54
CA LYS A 147 14.94 -27.43 -7.20
C LYS A 147 14.00 -27.65 -8.38
N ASP A 148 13.93 -28.88 -8.89
CA ASP A 148 12.96 -29.22 -9.94
C ASP A 148 11.54 -29.31 -9.37
N THR A 149 10.94 -28.14 -9.13
CA THR A 149 9.51 -28.05 -8.78
C THR A 149 8.63 -28.11 -10.02
N TYR A 150 9.18 -27.85 -11.22
CA TYR A 150 8.44 -27.89 -12.47
C TYR A 150 7.88 -29.28 -12.77
N SER A 151 8.74 -30.31 -12.76
CA SER A 151 8.33 -31.70 -13.01
C SER A 151 7.35 -32.19 -11.94
N ILE A 152 7.57 -31.80 -10.68
CA ILE A 152 6.67 -32.12 -9.57
C ILE A 152 5.28 -31.55 -9.84
N VAL A 153 5.17 -30.24 -10.13
CA VAL A 153 3.88 -29.59 -10.40
C VAL A 153 3.16 -30.24 -11.57
N LYS A 154 3.88 -30.56 -12.65
CA LYS A 154 3.30 -31.25 -13.82
C LYS A 154 2.79 -32.64 -13.49
N SER A 155 3.43 -33.35 -12.55
CA SER A 155 3.00 -34.70 -12.14
C SER A 155 1.80 -34.71 -11.20
N VAL A 156 1.63 -33.69 -10.35
CA VAL A 156 0.58 -33.67 -9.30
C VAL A 156 -0.67 -32.90 -9.71
N VAL A 157 -0.58 -32.03 -10.71
CA VAL A 157 -1.73 -31.24 -11.18
C VAL A 157 -2.35 -31.95 -12.39
N PRO A 158 -3.65 -32.31 -12.32
CA PRO A 158 -4.35 -32.92 -13.45
C PRO A 158 -4.32 -32.04 -14.69
N GLU A 159 -4.34 -32.68 -15.85
CA GLU A 159 -4.40 -31.99 -17.14
C GLU A 159 -5.64 -31.07 -17.21
N GLY A 160 -5.47 -29.84 -17.70
CA GLY A 160 -6.51 -28.81 -17.74
C GLY A 160 -6.74 -28.04 -16.43
N LYS A 161 -6.01 -28.35 -15.35
CA LYS A 161 -6.02 -27.56 -14.10
C LYS A 161 -4.85 -26.58 -14.03
N THR A 162 -5.00 -25.56 -13.20
CA THR A 162 -4.01 -24.48 -13.04
C THR A 162 -2.78 -24.92 -12.25
N TYR A 163 -1.59 -24.77 -12.86
CA TYR A 163 -0.31 -25.04 -12.20
C TYR A 163 0.10 -23.98 -11.15
N CYS A 164 -0.39 -22.74 -11.28
CA CYS A 164 0.04 -21.59 -10.46
C CYS A 164 -0.11 -21.84 -8.95
N SER A 165 -1.23 -22.41 -8.52
CA SER A 165 -1.49 -22.67 -7.11
C SER A 165 -0.46 -23.62 -6.48
N ALA A 166 -0.15 -24.73 -7.14
CA ALA A 166 0.84 -25.71 -6.67
C ALA A 166 2.28 -25.16 -6.76
N CYS A 167 2.64 -24.55 -7.89
CA CYS A 167 3.93 -23.91 -8.10
C CYS A 167 4.23 -22.85 -7.03
N SER A 168 3.26 -21.96 -6.78
CA SER A 168 3.37 -20.88 -5.79
C SER A 168 3.56 -21.41 -4.37
N ARG A 169 2.88 -22.51 -3.99
CA ARG A 169 3.06 -23.15 -2.67
C ARG A 169 4.46 -23.77 -2.52
N LEU A 170 4.94 -24.53 -3.50
CA LEU A 170 6.25 -25.18 -3.46
C LEU A 170 7.40 -24.16 -3.46
N ARG A 171 7.26 -23.08 -4.24
CA ARG A 171 8.20 -21.97 -4.27
C ARG A 171 8.31 -21.28 -2.92
N ARG A 172 7.18 -20.93 -2.29
CA ARG A 172 7.17 -20.33 -0.95
C ARG A 172 7.80 -21.25 0.10
N GLY A 173 7.42 -22.53 0.13
CA GLY A 173 7.96 -23.48 1.10
C GLY A 173 9.49 -23.59 1.01
N SER A 174 10.04 -23.61 -0.21
CA SER A 174 11.49 -23.70 -0.42
C SER A 174 12.20 -22.41 -0.02
N LEU A 175 11.68 -21.24 -0.41
CA LEU A 175 12.26 -19.94 -0.05
C LEU A 175 12.18 -19.66 1.46
N TYR A 176 11.06 -19.96 2.11
CA TYR A 176 10.86 -19.69 3.54
C TYR A 176 11.67 -20.64 4.42
N GLY A 177 11.83 -21.90 3.99
CA GLY A 177 12.75 -22.83 4.65
C GLY A 177 14.20 -22.34 4.57
N PHE A 178 14.61 -21.83 3.40
CA PHE A 178 15.97 -21.30 3.21
C PHE A 178 16.22 -20.00 3.98
N ALA A 179 15.23 -19.10 4.07
CA ALA A 179 15.32 -17.87 4.86
C ALA A 179 15.77 -18.17 6.30
N LYS A 180 15.13 -19.17 6.93
CA LYS A 180 15.51 -19.65 8.27
C LYS A 180 16.92 -20.21 8.32
N GLN A 181 17.32 -20.98 7.31
CA GLN A 181 18.65 -21.60 7.24
C GLN A 181 19.77 -20.57 7.21
N ILE A 182 19.60 -19.45 6.51
CA ILE A 182 20.60 -18.38 6.41
C ILE A 182 20.48 -17.33 7.52
N GLY A 183 19.54 -17.49 8.46
CA GLY A 183 19.30 -16.52 9.52
C GLY A 183 18.67 -15.20 9.04
N ALA A 184 17.97 -15.20 7.90
CA ALA A 184 17.26 -14.01 7.45
C ALA A 184 16.10 -13.67 8.41
N THR A 185 16.06 -12.43 8.87
CA THR A 185 15.01 -11.95 9.79
C THR A 185 13.79 -11.41 9.04
N LYS A 186 13.98 -10.99 7.79
CA LYS A 186 12.93 -10.45 6.91
C LYS A 186 13.02 -11.09 5.52
N VAL A 187 11.88 -11.41 4.92
CA VAL A 187 11.76 -11.88 3.53
C VAL A 187 11.05 -10.83 2.70
N ALA A 188 11.79 -10.15 1.82
CA ALA A 188 11.26 -9.09 0.98
C ALA A 188 10.76 -9.63 -0.36
N LEU A 189 9.52 -9.28 -0.71
CA LEU A 189 8.83 -9.72 -1.92
C LEU A 189 8.48 -8.51 -2.81
N GLY A 190 8.67 -8.65 -4.12
CA GLY A 190 8.45 -7.59 -5.12
C GLY A 190 6.99 -7.24 -5.43
N HIS A 191 6.04 -7.55 -4.54
CA HIS A 191 4.63 -7.21 -4.78
C HIS A 191 4.41 -5.71 -4.57
N HIS A 192 3.81 -5.05 -5.55
CA HIS A 192 3.54 -3.61 -5.55
C HIS A 192 2.07 -3.28 -5.24
N ARG A 193 1.71 -1.99 -5.24
CA ARG A 193 0.36 -1.52 -4.89
C ARG A 193 -0.74 -2.21 -5.70
N ASP A 194 -0.56 -2.30 -7.01
CA ASP A 194 -1.55 -2.88 -7.92
C ASP A 194 -1.71 -4.39 -7.70
N ASP A 195 -0.65 -5.13 -7.36
CA ASP A 195 -0.77 -6.54 -6.97
C ASP A 195 -1.63 -6.73 -5.71
N ILE A 196 -1.46 -5.83 -4.74
CA ILE A 196 -2.22 -5.83 -3.48
C ILE A 196 -3.70 -5.54 -3.77
N LEU A 197 -3.98 -4.54 -4.60
CA LEU A 197 -5.34 -4.20 -5.03
C LEU A 197 -5.98 -5.31 -5.88
N ALA A 198 -5.24 -5.90 -6.81
CA ALA A 198 -5.73 -7.02 -7.61
C ALA A 198 -6.13 -8.20 -6.71
N THR A 199 -5.33 -8.47 -5.68
CA THR A 199 -5.67 -9.51 -4.68
C THR A 199 -6.87 -9.12 -3.82
N PHE A 200 -7.00 -7.84 -3.47
CA PHE A 200 -8.21 -7.33 -2.80
C PHE A 200 -9.47 -7.58 -3.65
N PHE A 201 -9.45 -7.23 -4.93
CA PHE A 201 -10.59 -7.44 -5.82
C PHE A 201 -10.91 -8.91 -6.07
N LEU A 202 -9.90 -9.77 -6.19
CA LEU A 202 -10.13 -11.22 -6.29
C LEU A 202 -10.89 -11.74 -5.06
N ASN A 203 -10.49 -11.33 -3.85
CA ASN A 203 -11.19 -11.73 -2.63
C ASN A 203 -12.55 -11.05 -2.48
N LEU A 204 -12.70 -9.80 -2.91
CA LEU A 204 -13.96 -9.07 -2.88
C LEU A 204 -15.00 -9.72 -3.81
N PHE A 205 -14.63 -9.97 -5.07
CA PHE A 205 -15.55 -10.46 -6.09
C PHE A 205 -15.82 -11.96 -6.02
N HIS A 206 -14.84 -12.76 -5.62
CA HIS A 206 -14.96 -14.22 -5.64
C HIS A 206 -14.85 -14.88 -4.26
N GLY A 207 -14.23 -14.21 -3.30
CA GLY A 207 -14.03 -14.74 -1.95
C GLY A 207 -15.02 -14.21 -0.91
N GLY A 208 -15.81 -13.17 -1.23
CA GLY A 208 -16.72 -12.51 -0.28
C GLY A 208 -16.01 -11.94 0.96
N SER A 209 -14.74 -11.53 0.85
CA SER A 209 -13.96 -11.04 1.98
C SER A 209 -13.17 -9.77 1.67
N LEU A 210 -13.10 -8.86 2.64
CA LEU A 210 -12.25 -7.67 2.59
C LEU A 210 -10.81 -8.04 2.93
N LYS A 211 -10.16 -8.80 2.05
CA LYS A 211 -8.80 -9.31 2.26
C LYS A 211 -7.88 -8.96 1.09
N ALA A 212 -6.78 -8.29 1.41
CA ALA A 212 -5.72 -7.97 0.45
C ALA A 212 -4.44 -8.79 0.74
N MET A 213 -3.33 -8.40 0.12
CA MET A 213 -1.99 -8.80 0.56
C MET A 213 -1.43 -7.76 1.53
N PRO A 214 -1.27 -8.07 2.82
CA PRO A 214 -0.81 -7.07 3.79
C PRO A 214 0.65 -6.66 3.50
N PRO A 215 1.03 -5.39 3.70
CA PRO A 215 2.40 -4.92 3.45
C PRO A 215 3.46 -5.64 4.29
N LYS A 216 3.12 -6.02 5.52
CA LYS A 216 3.94 -6.86 6.42
C LYS A 216 3.09 -8.02 6.95
N LEU A 217 3.63 -9.23 6.96
CA LEU A 217 2.91 -10.44 7.37
C LEU A 217 3.83 -11.37 8.16
N LEU A 218 3.38 -11.83 9.33
CA LEU A 218 3.95 -13.00 9.99
C LEU A 218 3.37 -14.25 9.32
N SER A 219 4.21 -15.17 8.87
CA SER A 219 3.76 -16.44 8.28
C SER A 219 2.95 -17.25 9.29
N ASP A 220 2.05 -18.12 8.80
CA ASP A 220 1.14 -18.91 9.64
C ASP A 220 1.89 -19.82 10.64
N ASP A 221 3.07 -20.33 10.25
CA ASP A 221 3.98 -21.11 11.10
C ASP A 221 4.82 -20.25 12.08
N LYS A 222 4.64 -18.93 12.03
CA LYS A 222 5.33 -17.91 12.83
C LYS A 222 6.85 -17.92 12.66
N GLN A 223 7.38 -18.52 11.60
CA GLN A 223 8.82 -18.64 11.36
C GLN A 223 9.41 -17.48 10.55
N ASN A 224 8.59 -16.77 9.76
CA ASN A 224 9.08 -15.78 8.80
C ASN A 224 8.26 -14.49 8.85
N ILE A 225 8.94 -13.35 8.82
CA ILE A 225 8.31 -12.05 8.57
C ILE A 225 8.48 -11.72 7.09
N LEU A 226 7.35 -11.64 6.37
CA LEU A 226 7.30 -11.24 4.97
C LEU A 226 7.03 -9.73 4.88
N ILE A 227 7.78 -9.04 4.02
CA ILE A 227 7.62 -7.61 3.78
C ILE A 227 7.45 -7.32 2.29
N ARG A 228 6.65 -6.29 1.96
CA ARG A 228 6.38 -5.81 0.61
C ARG A 228 6.72 -4.32 0.51
N PRO A 229 8.00 -3.94 0.43
CA PRO A 229 8.40 -2.52 0.46
C PRO A 229 7.85 -1.70 -0.71
N LEU A 230 7.43 -2.33 -1.81
CA LEU A 230 6.78 -1.68 -2.94
C LEU A 230 5.27 -1.43 -2.73
N ALA A 231 4.73 -1.60 -1.52
CA ALA A 231 3.28 -1.53 -1.25
C ALA A 231 2.61 -0.20 -1.67
N TYR A 232 3.34 0.91 -1.65
CA TYR A 232 2.84 2.21 -2.12
C TYR A 232 3.12 2.50 -3.60
N VAL A 233 3.99 1.71 -4.24
CA VAL A 233 4.52 1.97 -5.58
C VAL A 233 3.55 1.48 -6.66
N ALA A 234 3.36 2.30 -7.70
CA ALA A 234 2.56 1.95 -8.89
C ALA A 234 3.35 1.08 -9.89
N GLU A 235 2.69 0.11 -10.54
CA GLU A 235 3.30 -0.77 -11.55
C GLU A 235 3.91 0.04 -12.70
N LYS A 236 3.20 1.09 -13.17
CA LYS A 236 3.67 1.95 -14.27
C LYS A 236 4.97 2.69 -13.95
N ASP A 237 5.22 3.00 -12.67
CA ASP A 237 6.46 3.63 -12.23
C ASP A 237 7.60 2.59 -12.19
N ILE A 238 7.31 1.35 -11.78
CA ILE A 238 8.26 0.23 -11.82
C ILE A 238 8.67 -0.11 -13.26
N ILE A 239 7.71 -0.17 -14.19
CA ILE A 239 7.98 -0.45 -15.62
C ILE A 239 8.93 0.61 -16.17
N ARG A 240 8.62 1.89 -15.99
CA ARG A 240 9.48 3.00 -16.44
C ARG A 240 10.87 2.93 -15.81
N TYR A 241 10.95 2.67 -14.51
CA TYR A 241 12.23 2.56 -13.81
C TYR A 241 13.09 1.41 -14.32
N ALA A 242 12.48 0.23 -14.52
CA ALA A 242 13.16 -0.93 -15.05
C ALA A 242 13.69 -0.70 -16.48
N ASN A 243 12.93 0.00 -17.32
CA ASN A 243 13.36 0.39 -18.67
C ASN A 243 14.56 1.34 -18.63
N TYR A 244 14.52 2.38 -17.78
CA TYR A 244 15.65 3.30 -17.60
C TYR A 244 16.91 2.58 -17.11
N LYS A 245 16.76 1.67 -16.14
CA LYS A 245 17.85 0.90 -15.55
C LYS A 245 18.35 -0.23 -16.45
N LYS A 246 17.60 -0.57 -17.51
CA LYS A 246 17.88 -1.67 -18.45
C LYS A 246 18.13 -2.99 -17.71
N PHE A 247 17.29 -3.31 -16.74
CA PHE A 247 17.42 -4.57 -16.01
C PHE A 247 17.30 -5.77 -16.97
N PRO A 248 18.08 -6.85 -16.76
CA PRO A 248 18.02 -8.03 -17.59
C PRO A 248 16.79 -8.88 -17.22
N ILE A 249 15.61 -8.45 -17.68
CA ILE A 249 14.35 -9.09 -17.33
C ILE A 249 14.28 -10.50 -17.92
N ILE A 250 13.99 -11.48 -17.06
CA ILE A 250 13.76 -12.87 -17.44
C ILE A 250 12.24 -13.11 -17.52
N PRO A 251 11.69 -13.38 -18.71
CA PRO A 251 10.26 -13.65 -18.84
C PRO A 251 9.88 -14.97 -18.17
N CYS A 252 8.75 -14.99 -17.48
CA CYS A 252 8.16 -16.21 -16.96
C CYS A 252 7.14 -16.75 -17.96
N ASN A 253 7.52 -17.79 -18.71
CA ASN A 253 6.67 -18.39 -19.74
C ASN A 253 5.87 -19.59 -19.22
N LEU A 254 5.79 -19.78 -17.90
CA LEU A 254 5.41 -21.06 -17.30
C LEU A 254 3.90 -21.36 -17.33
N CYS A 255 3.01 -20.37 -17.47
CA CYS A 255 1.57 -20.64 -17.27
C CYS A 255 0.61 -19.66 -17.97
N GLY A 256 -0.26 -20.20 -18.83
CA GLY A 256 -1.41 -19.52 -19.46
C GLY A 256 -2.77 -19.96 -18.86
N SER A 257 -2.87 -20.01 -17.53
CA SER A 257 -4.02 -20.63 -16.83
C SER A 257 -5.22 -19.69 -16.62
N GLN A 258 -6.39 -20.26 -16.30
CA GLN A 258 -7.64 -19.53 -16.04
C GLN A 258 -7.58 -18.58 -14.83
N GLU A 259 -6.77 -18.90 -13.79
CA GLU A 259 -6.50 -17.95 -12.68
C GLU A 259 -5.71 -16.73 -13.15
N ASN A 260 -4.80 -16.92 -14.13
CA ASN A 260 -4.11 -15.80 -14.76
C ASN A 260 -5.09 -14.96 -15.57
N LEU A 261 -6.17 -15.56 -16.12
CA LEU A 261 -7.20 -14.82 -16.83
C LEU A 261 -8.01 -13.90 -15.89
N GLN A 262 -8.46 -14.38 -14.74
CA GLN A 262 -9.18 -13.54 -13.77
C GLN A 262 -8.28 -12.41 -13.22
N ARG A 263 -7.03 -12.73 -12.90
CA ARG A 263 -6.06 -11.71 -12.48
C ARG A 263 -5.78 -10.71 -13.60
N ALA A 264 -5.66 -11.15 -14.85
CA ALA A 264 -5.48 -10.26 -16.00
C ALA A 264 -6.68 -9.33 -16.16
N MET A 265 -7.91 -9.84 -16.11
CA MET A 265 -9.13 -9.03 -16.18
C MET A 265 -9.19 -7.96 -15.09
N ILE A 266 -8.83 -8.31 -13.85
CA ILE A 266 -8.79 -7.33 -12.74
C ILE A 266 -7.67 -6.32 -12.95
N ASN A 267 -6.50 -6.74 -13.42
CA ASN A 267 -5.41 -5.81 -13.72
C ASN A 267 -5.81 -4.82 -14.83
N ASP A 268 -6.53 -5.27 -15.85
CA ASP A 268 -7.05 -4.42 -16.93
C ASP A 268 -8.08 -3.42 -16.40
N MET A 269 -9.01 -3.86 -15.55
CA MET A 269 -9.96 -2.98 -14.86
C MET A 269 -9.23 -1.92 -14.00
N LEU A 270 -8.20 -2.29 -13.24
CA LEU A 270 -7.43 -1.35 -12.43
C LEU A 270 -6.70 -0.31 -13.29
N ARG A 271 -6.13 -0.73 -14.43
CA ARG A 271 -5.48 0.17 -15.39
C ARG A 271 -6.48 1.14 -16.01
N GLU A 272 -7.67 0.66 -16.40
CA GLU A 272 -8.74 1.50 -16.93
C GLU A 272 -9.15 2.59 -15.92
N TRP A 273 -9.32 2.22 -14.65
CA TRP A 273 -9.66 3.19 -13.60
C TRP A 273 -8.55 4.19 -13.30
N ASP A 274 -7.29 3.78 -13.30
CA ASP A 274 -6.16 4.69 -13.10
C ASP A 274 -6.01 5.68 -14.27
N ASN A 275 -6.30 5.23 -15.50
CA ASN A 275 -6.28 6.06 -16.70
C ASN A 275 -7.44 7.07 -16.71
N ALA A 276 -8.65 6.63 -16.36
CA ALA A 276 -9.82 7.50 -16.30
C ALA A 276 -9.71 8.53 -15.15
N HIS A 277 -9.10 8.15 -14.04
CA HIS A 277 -8.98 8.97 -12.84
C HIS A 277 -7.60 8.79 -12.19
N PRO A 278 -6.63 9.66 -12.49
CA PRO A 278 -5.33 9.63 -11.85
C PRO A 278 -5.47 9.63 -10.32
N LYS A 279 -4.65 8.81 -9.65
CA LYS A 279 -4.65 8.59 -8.18
C LYS A 279 -5.81 7.76 -7.63
N ARG A 280 -6.71 7.24 -8.46
CA ARG A 280 -7.80 6.35 -8.02
C ARG A 280 -7.26 5.14 -7.26
N LEU A 281 -6.22 4.48 -7.78
CA LEU A 281 -5.64 3.31 -7.12
C LEU A 281 -4.96 3.65 -5.79
N ALA A 282 -4.33 4.82 -5.68
CA ALA A 282 -3.76 5.30 -4.42
C ALA A 282 -4.85 5.55 -3.37
N SER A 283 -5.97 6.18 -3.76
CA SER A 283 -7.14 6.37 -2.90
C SER A 283 -7.74 5.04 -2.43
N MET A 284 -7.86 4.06 -3.33
CA MET A 284 -8.34 2.72 -2.98
C MET A 284 -7.40 2.00 -2.01
N PHE A 285 -6.09 2.11 -2.20
CA PHE A 285 -5.12 1.54 -1.26
C PHE A 285 -5.16 2.25 0.11
N LYS A 286 -5.43 3.57 0.14
CA LYS A 286 -5.65 4.31 1.39
C LYS A 286 -6.90 3.84 2.12
N ALA A 287 -7.97 3.50 1.40
CA ALA A 287 -9.18 2.93 2.00
C ALA A 287 -8.91 1.59 2.72
N LEU A 288 -7.96 0.77 2.23
CA LEU A 288 -7.53 -0.45 2.92
C LEU A 288 -6.84 -0.19 4.27
N GLN A 289 -6.37 1.05 4.52
CA GLN A 289 -5.75 1.46 5.78
C GLN A 289 -6.70 2.26 6.67
N ASN A 290 -7.81 2.76 6.12
CA ASN A 290 -8.81 3.55 6.85
C ASN A 290 -10.13 2.77 6.92
N VAL A 291 -10.23 1.90 7.91
CA VAL A 291 -11.40 1.04 8.14
C VAL A 291 -12.22 1.61 9.28
N ALA A 292 -13.53 1.78 9.06
CA ALA A 292 -14.49 2.17 10.08
C ALA A 292 -15.38 0.96 10.45
N PRO A 293 -15.08 0.21 11.53
CA PRO A 293 -15.81 -1.02 11.86
C PRO A 293 -17.33 -0.83 11.98
N SER A 294 -17.77 0.28 12.58
CA SER A 294 -19.20 0.60 12.73
C SER A 294 -19.93 0.86 11.41
N GLN A 295 -19.20 1.13 10.33
CA GLN A 295 -19.74 1.37 8.98
C GLN A 295 -19.60 0.14 8.08
N LEU A 296 -19.11 -0.98 8.64
CA LEU A 296 -19.06 -2.29 8.00
C LEU A 296 -20.03 -3.25 8.70
N ALA A 297 -20.35 -4.39 8.07
CA ALA A 297 -21.32 -5.36 8.59
C ALA A 297 -20.68 -6.50 9.41
N ASP A 298 -19.52 -6.26 10.01
CA ASP A 298 -18.79 -7.27 10.79
C ASP A 298 -19.23 -7.25 12.26
N ARG A 299 -19.98 -8.28 12.67
CA ARG A 299 -20.53 -8.42 14.02
C ARG A 299 -19.49 -8.79 15.08
N GLU A 300 -18.31 -9.25 14.68
CA GLU A 300 -17.21 -9.56 15.60
C GLU A 300 -16.37 -8.33 15.91
N LEU A 301 -16.19 -7.44 14.92
CA LEU A 301 -15.43 -6.20 15.07
C LEU A 301 -16.26 -5.02 15.60
N PHE A 302 -17.58 -5.04 15.42
CA PHE A 302 -18.48 -4.02 15.96
C PHE A 302 -19.70 -4.65 16.62
N ASP A 303 -19.97 -4.26 17.86
CA ASP A 303 -21.08 -4.79 18.66
C ASP A 303 -22.40 -4.13 18.27
N PHE A 304 -23.08 -4.74 17.29
CA PHE A 304 -24.42 -4.33 16.87
C PHE A 304 -25.51 -4.74 17.87
N GLU A 305 -25.26 -5.75 18.71
CA GLU A 305 -26.30 -6.31 19.59
C GLU A 305 -26.55 -5.44 20.82
N HIS A 306 -25.49 -4.85 21.37
CA HIS A 306 -25.58 -3.99 22.55
C HIS A 306 -25.56 -2.49 22.19
N LEU A 307 -25.76 -2.16 20.90
CA LEU A 307 -25.86 -0.78 20.46
C LEU A 307 -27.15 -0.16 21.00
N THR A 308 -27.01 0.66 22.04
CA THR A 308 -28.13 1.27 22.78
C THR A 308 -28.17 2.77 22.58
N LEU A 309 -29.36 3.34 22.76
CA LEU A 309 -29.55 4.78 22.78
C LEU A 309 -28.92 5.35 24.06
N ASP A 310 -28.00 6.30 23.89
CA ASP A 310 -27.50 7.17 24.96
C ASP A 310 -27.99 8.59 24.67
N ARG A 311 -29.22 8.88 25.09
CA ARG A 311 -29.83 10.20 24.94
C ARG A 311 -29.57 10.98 26.22
N ASN A 312 -28.99 12.16 26.10
CA ASN A 312 -29.07 13.17 27.15
C ASN A 312 -30.44 13.87 27.13
N ASP A 313 -30.82 14.49 28.24
CA ASP A 313 -32.06 15.28 28.36
C ASP A 313 -31.99 16.62 27.60
N ASP A 314 -30.91 16.87 26.85
CA ASP A 314 -30.80 18.05 25.98
C ASP A 314 -31.62 17.82 24.71
N GLU A 315 -32.91 18.17 24.74
CA GLU A 315 -33.80 18.05 23.59
C GLU A 315 -33.37 18.96 22.44
N ARG A 316 -32.96 18.37 21.32
CA ARG A 316 -32.85 19.10 20.04
C ARG A 316 -34.22 19.14 19.37
N LEU A 317 -34.91 20.27 19.49
CA LEU A 317 -36.17 20.51 18.81
C LEU A 317 -35.99 20.52 17.29
N PHE A 318 -37.03 20.07 16.57
CA PHE A 318 -37.07 20.18 15.12
C PHE A 318 -37.03 21.67 14.71
N GLU A 319 -36.08 22.01 13.85
CA GLU A 319 -35.93 23.35 13.29
C GLU A 319 -36.85 23.50 12.06
N GLY A 320 -38.02 24.11 12.23
CA GLY A 320 -39.02 24.34 11.19
C GLY A 320 -40.30 24.96 11.74
N ASP A 321 -41.15 25.50 10.86
CA ASP A 321 -42.30 26.30 11.31
C ASP A 321 -43.46 25.46 11.87
N ASN A 322 -43.64 24.21 11.40
CA ASN A 322 -44.71 23.32 11.83
C ASN A 322 -44.33 21.84 11.67
N ILE A 323 -44.89 20.97 12.52
CA ILE A 323 -44.91 19.51 12.33
C ILE A 323 -46.37 19.08 12.08
N GLN A 324 -46.59 18.29 11.04
CA GLN A 324 -47.90 17.68 10.79
C GLN A 324 -47.97 16.30 11.44
N SER A 325 -48.91 16.11 12.36
CA SER A 325 -49.23 14.80 12.95
C SER A 325 -50.49 14.23 12.31
N GLY A 326 -50.42 12.99 11.81
CA GLY A 326 -51.56 12.26 11.22
C GLY A 326 -51.97 11.06 12.08
N VAL A 327 -53.25 10.69 12.02
CA VAL A 327 -53.82 9.54 12.78
C VAL A 327 -53.44 9.63 14.27
N THR A 328 -53.75 10.77 14.88
CA THR A 328 -53.29 11.13 16.23
C THR A 328 -53.72 10.13 17.32
N ASP A 329 -54.89 9.51 17.15
CA ASP A 329 -55.39 8.48 18.07
C ASP A 329 -54.47 7.24 18.12
N GLU A 330 -53.76 6.92 17.03
CA GLU A 330 -52.78 5.82 17.02
C GLU A 330 -51.42 6.26 17.57
N LEU A 331 -51.00 7.50 17.35
CA LEU A 331 -49.78 8.06 17.93
C LEU A 331 -49.85 8.09 19.47
N ASP A 332 -51.00 8.52 20.01
CA ASP A 332 -51.24 8.55 21.46
C ASP A 332 -51.23 7.14 22.06
N LYS A 333 -51.84 6.15 21.39
CA LYS A 333 -51.78 4.73 21.81
C LYS A 333 -50.35 4.18 21.83
N MET A 334 -49.45 4.68 20.98
CA MET A 334 -48.03 4.31 20.95
C MET A 334 -47.19 5.07 22.00
N GLY A 335 -47.78 6.02 22.74
CA GLY A 335 -47.06 6.88 23.69
C GLY A 335 -46.17 7.93 23.03
N LEU A 336 -46.45 8.28 21.77
CA LEU A 336 -45.73 9.29 21.00
C LEU A 336 -46.42 10.67 21.09
N PRO A 337 -45.66 11.78 21.02
CA PRO A 337 -46.24 13.12 21.09
C PRO A 337 -47.13 13.43 19.87
N ILE A 338 -48.40 13.79 20.11
CA ILE A 338 -49.34 14.22 19.06
C ILE A 338 -49.07 15.64 18.55
N ASN A 339 -48.40 16.48 19.35
CA ASN A 339 -47.97 17.83 18.99
C ASN A 339 -46.52 18.05 19.46
N PRO A 340 -45.51 17.53 18.74
CA PRO A 340 -44.11 17.71 19.11
C PRO A 340 -43.71 19.20 19.05
N LEU A 341 -42.84 19.63 19.96
CA LEU A 341 -42.34 21.00 19.99
C LEU A 341 -41.43 21.29 18.79
N VAL A 342 -41.53 22.51 18.27
CA VAL A 342 -40.70 23.03 17.18
C VAL A 342 -39.94 24.26 17.63
N GLN A 343 -38.83 24.54 16.95
CA GLN A 343 -38.14 25.83 17.00
C GLN A 343 -38.04 26.41 15.59
N SER A 344 -38.12 27.72 15.45
CA SER A 344 -38.02 28.37 14.13
C SER A 344 -36.67 28.07 13.49
N PHE A 345 -36.68 27.59 12.25
CA PHE A 345 -35.45 27.37 11.49
C PHE A 345 -34.74 28.70 11.26
N ASN A 346 -33.50 28.80 11.75
CA ASN A 346 -32.66 29.97 11.54
C ASN A 346 -31.57 29.63 10.50
N PRO A 347 -31.75 30.01 9.21
CA PRO A 347 -30.82 29.64 8.13
C PRO A 347 -29.44 30.33 8.21
N LYS A 348 -29.08 30.98 9.33
CA LYS A 348 -27.87 31.80 9.44
C LYS A 348 -26.58 30.96 9.48
N PHE A 349 -26.13 30.57 8.29
CA PHE A 349 -24.78 30.86 7.78
C PHE A 349 -24.66 32.37 7.42
N GLN A 350 -25.21 33.27 8.23
CA GLN A 350 -24.94 34.70 8.03
C GLN A 350 -23.51 34.96 8.49
N GLN A 351 -22.67 35.31 7.52
CA GLN A 351 -21.36 35.91 7.76
C GLN A 351 -21.48 36.91 8.91
N LYS A 352 -20.63 36.75 9.92
CA LYS A 352 -20.31 37.85 10.83
C LYS A 352 -19.73 38.97 9.97
N SER A 353 -20.57 39.92 9.56
CA SER A 353 -20.11 41.25 9.22
C SER A 353 -20.00 42.02 10.54
N ASP A 354 -18.78 42.46 10.83
CA ASP A 354 -18.46 43.31 11.96
C ASP A 354 -19.33 44.57 12.04
N ASN A 355 -19.43 45.06 13.28
CA ASN A 355 -19.89 46.38 13.75
C ASN A 355 -21.41 46.63 13.84
N SER A 356 -21.96 46.61 15.05
CA SER A 356 -22.08 47.81 15.89
C SER A 356 -22.83 47.50 17.19
N ASP A 357 -22.54 48.33 18.19
CA ASP A 357 -22.89 48.24 19.60
C ASP A 357 -24.39 48.00 19.89
N ASP A 358 -24.68 46.95 20.65
CA ASP A 358 -25.58 47.03 21.82
C ASP A 358 -25.48 45.75 22.65
N ALA A 359 -24.74 45.84 23.75
CA ALA A 359 -24.76 44.86 24.81
C ALA A 359 -26.05 45.04 25.62
N GLN A 360 -26.91 44.02 25.67
CA GLN A 360 -27.40 43.41 26.92
C GLN A 360 -28.56 42.43 26.68
N LYS A 361 -28.49 41.30 27.39
CA LYS A 361 -29.50 40.25 27.63
C LYS A 361 -29.62 39.14 26.57
N ALA A 362 -28.78 38.12 26.72
CA ALA A 362 -29.20 36.71 26.71
C ALA A 362 -28.08 35.87 27.34
N ASP A 363 -28.17 35.68 28.64
CA ASP A 363 -27.32 34.75 29.39
C ASP A 363 -27.98 33.37 29.31
N GLN A 364 -27.75 32.65 28.21
CA GLN A 364 -27.99 31.21 28.12
C GLN A 364 -27.02 30.62 27.10
N LYS A 365 -26.08 29.85 27.64
CA LYS A 365 -25.07 29.00 26.99
C LYS A 365 -25.45 28.51 25.57
N ASP A 366 -25.12 29.29 24.55
CA ASP A 366 -24.97 28.80 23.18
C ASP A 366 -23.64 28.03 23.08
N LYS A 367 -23.63 26.79 23.58
CA LYS A 367 -22.68 25.82 23.04
C LYS A 367 -23.20 25.47 21.64
N PRO A 368 -22.38 25.60 20.57
CA PRO A 368 -22.83 25.20 19.24
C PRO A 368 -23.22 23.72 19.29
N TYR A 369 -24.51 23.44 19.10
CA TYR A 369 -25.03 22.08 19.04
C TYR A 369 -24.37 21.36 17.86
N LYS A 370 -23.57 20.34 18.18
CA LYS A 370 -22.83 19.59 17.17
C LYS A 370 -23.83 18.77 16.38
N ILE A 371 -23.93 19.03 15.07
CA ILE A 371 -24.66 18.15 14.16
C ILE A 371 -24.07 16.74 14.36
N PRO A 372 -24.89 15.70 14.59
CA PRO A 372 -24.40 14.33 14.71
C PRO A 372 -23.69 13.99 13.40
N ILE A 373 -22.37 13.84 13.47
CA ILE A 373 -21.57 13.44 12.32
C ILE A 373 -21.52 11.93 12.38
N ILE A 374 -22.01 11.25 11.34
CA ILE A 374 -21.59 9.87 11.07
C ILE A 374 -20.07 9.97 10.93
N ASN A 375 -19.31 9.46 11.91
CA ASN A 375 -17.86 9.66 12.04
C ASN A 375 -17.23 9.96 10.67
N PRO A 376 -16.86 11.23 10.39
CA PRO A 376 -16.25 11.53 9.11
C PRO A 376 -14.96 10.70 9.11
N LEU A 377 -14.76 9.89 8.08
CA LEU A 377 -13.55 9.12 7.86
C LEU A 377 -12.35 10.06 8.12
N VAL A 378 -11.68 9.92 9.27
CA VAL A 378 -10.41 10.60 9.55
C VAL A 378 -9.29 9.69 9.06
#